data_AF-A0A6C0AYN2-F1
#
_entry.id   AF-A0A6C0AYN2-F1
#
_cell.length_a   1.000
_cell.length_b   1.000
_cell.length_c   1.000
_cell.angle_alpha   90.00
_cell.angle_beta   90.00
_cell.angle_gamma   90.00
#
_symmetry.space_group_name_H-M   'P 1'
#
loop_
_entity.id
_entity.type
_entity.pdbx_description
1 polymer ?
#
loop_
_entity_poly.entity_id
_entity_poly.type
_entity_poly.pdbx_seq_one_letter_code
_entity_poly.pdbx_strand_id
1 'polypeptide(L)'
;MSLSDLDSHGYYNKTIHKCVLKLHLPLPLINETYKNLYNKNEVSGVFYVDNDDNVMYVDKNEGDTGSVYTPNNVINYHTHPINAYREGKTSYGWPSGEDFRESLKFALAGNKAHLVFTVEGLYTIQVSPCKIKKIKELLNDTERGILVFFIEEYFKSTHDLRCVDELNNLLDGKTYINPYSFIDYANHFDIPNILSSKKIVYKKPKNSVISKAGHTGINSEKNINKYTKLNGSTEFSRIPNMGFVSVTDDHFTTSPATTFLTHGDLENLRKISHVGEESDPDEVTLHKLLSTLKTIAKKLNIVPCNIEWNSNPNAWFFVNFFPTERYINQAHLKSGQYIMPNVSDKQIYLTHEPFIRIFSNTKTGCKVNNIAKTHKFKSAAFNMGKFFKHGKFSKRKFTFGKGKSNSVHSDILYLLTL
;
A
#
# COMPACT_ATOMS: atom_id res chain seq x y z
N MET A 1 -23.65 -4.05 13.48
CA MET A 1 -24.40 -5.34 13.40
C MET A 1 -24.37 -5.99 14.78
N SER A 2 -25.40 -6.74 15.16
CA SER A 2 -25.45 -7.45 16.44
C SER A 2 -24.86 -8.86 16.24
N LEU A 3 -24.43 -9.54 17.31
CA LEU A 3 -24.02 -10.96 17.25
C LEU A 3 -25.08 -11.87 16.61
N SER A 4 -26.32 -11.40 16.47
CA SER A 4 -27.41 -12.02 15.74
C SER A 4 -27.18 -12.21 14.23
N ASP A 5 -26.14 -11.62 13.64
CA ASP A 5 -25.88 -11.64 12.19
C ASP A 5 -24.91 -12.76 11.74
N LEU A 6 -24.62 -13.72 12.62
CA LEU A 6 -23.80 -14.92 12.33
C LEU A 6 -24.70 -16.07 11.81
N ASP A 7 -24.21 -16.94 10.92
CA ASP A 7 -24.90 -18.21 10.63
C ASP A 7 -24.74 -19.22 11.75
N SER A 8 -25.42 -20.35 11.55
CA SER A 8 -25.24 -21.63 12.22
C SER A 8 -23.80 -22.12 12.33
N HIS A 9 -22.84 -21.58 11.56
CA HIS A 9 -21.42 -21.96 11.62
C HIS A 9 -20.56 -20.90 12.33
N GLY A 10 -21.15 -19.84 12.88
CA GLY A 10 -20.44 -18.75 13.55
C GLY A 10 -19.70 -17.81 12.59
N TYR A 11 -19.95 -17.90 11.28
CA TYR A 11 -19.48 -16.96 10.28
C TYR A 11 -20.49 -15.84 10.10
N TYR A 12 -20.04 -14.64 9.72
CA TYR A 12 -20.94 -13.62 9.19
C TYR A 12 -21.49 -14.11 7.85
N ASN A 13 -22.61 -14.83 7.88
CA ASN A 13 -23.14 -15.50 6.70
C ASN A 13 -24.35 -14.75 6.15
N LYS A 14 -24.03 -13.89 5.22
CA LYS A 14 -24.55 -13.98 3.87
C LYS A 14 -23.60 -13.17 3.03
N THR A 15 -23.34 -13.56 1.80
CA THR A 15 -22.61 -12.77 0.80
C THR A 15 -23.22 -11.35 0.76
N ILE A 16 -22.66 -10.38 1.50
CA ILE A 16 -23.10 -8.98 1.48
C ILE A 16 -22.21 -8.17 0.53
N HIS A 17 -21.76 -8.80 -0.55
CA HIS A 17 -21.48 -8.07 -1.77
C HIS A 17 -22.70 -8.24 -2.66
N LYS A 18 -23.62 -7.27 -2.53
CA LYS A 18 -24.79 -7.21 -3.41
C LYS A 18 -24.39 -6.73 -4.80
N CYS A 19 -23.15 -6.25 -4.95
CA CYS A 19 -22.58 -5.87 -6.22
C CYS A 19 -21.04 -5.98 -6.25
N VAL A 20 -20.53 -6.40 -7.42
CA VAL A 20 -19.13 -6.33 -7.84
C VAL A 20 -19.06 -5.50 -9.13
N LEU A 21 -18.58 -4.26 -9.04
CA LEU A 21 -18.28 -3.43 -10.21
C LEU A 21 -16.82 -3.63 -10.60
N LYS A 22 -16.56 -3.94 -11.87
CA LYS A 22 -15.20 -3.91 -12.43
C LYS A 22 -15.01 -2.59 -13.16
N LEU A 23 -14.31 -1.65 -12.52
CA LEU A 23 -13.99 -0.36 -13.10
C LEU A 23 -12.74 -0.47 -13.97
N HIS A 24 -12.89 -0.27 -15.27
CA HIS A 24 -11.79 -0.20 -16.21
C HIS A 24 -11.18 1.20 -16.20
N LEU A 25 -9.85 1.28 -16.24
CA LEU A 25 -9.12 2.53 -16.30
C LEU A 25 -8.59 2.74 -17.73
N PRO A 26 -9.05 3.77 -18.47
CA PRO A 26 -8.65 3.97 -19.86
C PRO A 26 -7.14 4.15 -20.01
N LEU A 27 -6.52 3.39 -20.91
CA LEU A 27 -5.08 3.47 -21.17
C LEU A 27 -4.58 4.89 -21.49
N PRO A 28 -5.25 5.70 -22.34
CA PRO A 28 -4.79 7.06 -22.62
C PRO A 28 -4.67 7.93 -21.36
N LEU A 29 -5.64 7.80 -20.45
CA LEU A 29 -5.67 8.56 -19.20
C LEU A 29 -4.57 8.10 -18.23
N ILE A 30 -4.40 6.79 -18.12
CA ILE A 30 -3.37 6.20 -17.26
C ILE A 30 -1.97 6.56 -17.77
N ASN A 31 -1.74 6.45 -19.08
CA ASN A 31 -0.47 6.79 -19.69
C ASN A 31 -0.18 8.30 -19.66
N GLU A 32 -1.21 9.15 -19.63
CA GLU A 32 -1.04 10.58 -19.36
C GLU A 32 -0.55 10.82 -17.91
N THR A 33 -1.07 10.10 -16.92
CA THR A 33 -0.58 10.17 -15.54
C THR A 33 0.85 9.66 -15.41
N TYR A 34 1.24 8.64 -16.19
CA TYR A 34 2.62 8.13 -16.22
C TYR A 34 3.67 9.15 -16.64
N LYS A 35 3.29 10.18 -17.42
CA LYS A 35 4.20 11.28 -17.75
C LYS A 35 4.69 12.02 -16.51
N ASN A 36 3.92 12.01 -15.42
CA ASN A 36 4.33 12.62 -14.16
C ASN A 36 5.50 11.88 -13.49
N LEU A 37 5.83 10.64 -13.88
CA LEU A 37 7.00 9.93 -13.32
C LEU A 37 8.33 10.59 -13.69
N TYR A 38 8.35 11.41 -14.75
CA TYR A 38 9.51 12.20 -15.15
C TYR A 38 9.64 13.51 -14.38
N ASN A 39 8.65 13.86 -13.56
CA ASN A 39 8.74 15.03 -12.69
C ASN A 39 9.78 14.79 -11.60
N LYS A 40 10.31 15.88 -11.04
CA LYS A 40 11.19 15.80 -9.88
C LYS A 40 10.44 15.36 -8.61
N ASN A 41 9.19 15.79 -8.50
CA ASN A 41 8.36 15.65 -7.32
C ASN A 41 7.24 14.63 -7.52
N GLU A 42 6.80 14.04 -6.42
CA GLU A 42 5.58 13.23 -6.40
C GLU A 42 4.37 14.07 -6.78
N VAL A 43 3.46 13.44 -7.51
CA VAL A 43 2.17 13.99 -7.90
C VAL A 43 1.10 13.06 -7.35
N SER A 44 0.08 13.63 -6.70
CA SER A 44 -1.10 12.91 -6.27
C SER A 44 -2.34 13.40 -7.00
N GLY A 45 -3.45 12.73 -6.76
CA GLY A 45 -4.73 13.20 -7.22
C GLY A 45 -5.83 12.17 -7.05
N VAL A 46 -6.93 12.40 -7.76
CA VAL A 46 -8.12 11.56 -7.71
C VAL A 46 -8.68 11.31 -9.10
N PHE A 47 -9.27 10.14 -9.26
CA PHE A 47 -10.01 9.78 -10.46
C PHE A 47 -11.47 10.13 -10.29
N TYR A 48 -12.02 10.83 -11.27
CA TYR A 48 -13.44 11.12 -11.33
C TYR A 48 -14.10 10.27 -12.38
N VAL A 49 -15.28 9.79 -12.04
CA VAL A 49 -16.08 8.96 -12.91
C VAL A 49 -17.44 9.60 -13.16
N ASP A 50 -18.01 9.31 -14.33
CA ASP A 50 -19.34 9.77 -14.70
C ASP A 50 -20.45 8.91 -14.05
N ASN A 51 -21.70 9.14 -14.46
CA ASN A 51 -22.87 8.41 -13.97
C ASN A 51 -22.93 6.95 -14.44
N ASP A 52 -22.11 6.57 -15.40
CA ASP A 52 -22.03 5.24 -15.98
C ASP A 52 -20.73 4.52 -15.58
N ASP A 53 -20.07 5.05 -14.55
CA ASP A 53 -18.82 4.53 -14.00
C ASP A 53 -17.67 4.53 -15.02
N ASN A 54 -17.68 5.43 -16.01
CA ASN A 54 -16.53 5.67 -16.87
C ASN A 54 -15.62 6.69 -16.23
N VAL A 55 -14.31 6.41 -16.24
CA VAL A 55 -13.30 7.34 -15.75
C VAL A 55 -13.14 8.49 -16.76
N MET A 56 -13.48 9.70 -16.33
CA MET A 56 -13.54 10.87 -17.21
C MET A 56 -12.27 11.71 -17.15
N TYR A 57 -11.77 11.98 -15.95
CA TYR A 57 -10.62 12.85 -15.76
C TYR A 57 -9.87 12.56 -14.46
N VAL A 58 -8.63 13.06 -14.42
CA VAL A 58 -7.71 12.94 -13.28
C VAL A 58 -7.38 14.35 -12.80
N ASP A 59 -7.71 14.66 -11.56
CA ASP A 59 -7.22 15.88 -10.90
C ASP A 59 -5.81 15.64 -10.37
N LYS A 60 -5.02 16.72 -10.25
CA LYS A 60 -3.60 16.65 -9.92
C LYS A 60 -3.25 17.66 -8.82
N ASN A 61 -2.55 17.17 -7.80
CA ASN A 61 -1.87 17.97 -6.81
C ASN A 61 -0.38 17.62 -6.83
N GLU A 62 0.48 18.63 -6.72
CA GLU A 62 1.93 18.44 -6.68
C GLU A 62 2.42 18.44 -5.22
N GLY A 63 3.33 17.52 -4.89
CA GLY A 63 4.00 17.42 -3.60
C GLY A 63 5.49 17.75 -3.66
N ASP A 64 6.25 17.14 -2.76
CA ASP A 64 7.71 17.17 -2.71
C ASP A 64 8.34 15.91 -3.36
N THR A 65 9.66 15.72 -3.29
CA THR A 65 10.36 14.62 -3.99
C THR A 65 9.96 13.20 -3.58
N GLY A 66 9.56 13.01 -2.33
CA GLY A 66 9.15 11.70 -1.77
C GLY A 66 7.94 11.78 -0.84
N SER A 67 7.14 12.84 -0.95
CA SER A 67 5.86 12.90 -0.24
C SER A 67 4.87 13.82 -0.94
N VAL A 68 3.60 13.44 -0.96
CA VAL A 68 2.52 14.28 -1.47
C VAL A 68 1.24 14.06 -0.68
N TYR A 69 0.51 15.14 -0.42
CA TYR A 69 -0.84 15.03 0.14
C TYR A 69 -1.77 14.41 -0.90
N THR A 70 -2.33 13.24 -0.60
CA THR A 70 -3.26 12.56 -1.49
C THR A 70 -4.71 12.89 -1.10
N PRO A 71 -5.48 13.56 -1.97
CA PRO A 71 -6.86 13.88 -1.66
C PRO A 71 -7.71 12.62 -1.50
N ASN A 72 -8.64 12.66 -0.55
CA ASN A 72 -9.54 11.54 -0.30
C ASN A 72 -10.75 11.60 -1.23
N ASN A 73 -10.98 10.53 -1.98
CA ASN A 73 -12.12 10.34 -2.88
C ASN A 73 -12.36 8.83 -3.05
N VAL A 74 -13.30 8.42 -3.90
CA VAL A 74 -13.56 7.00 -4.15
C VAL A 74 -12.31 6.28 -4.66
N ILE A 75 -11.53 6.95 -5.51
CA ILE A 75 -10.25 6.44 -6.03
C ILE A 75 -9.26 7.59 -6.01
N ASN A 76 -8.11 7.37 -5.37
CA ASN A 76 -7.03 8.33 -5.32
C ASN A 76 -5.72 7.67 -5.77
N TYR A 77 -4.73 8.50 -6.06
CA TYR A 77 -3.44 8.02 -6.52
C TYR A 77 -2.31 8.95 -6.09
N HIS A 78 -1.11 8.40 -6.13
CA HIS A 78 0.12 9.18 -6.26
C HIS A 78 1.16 8.48 -7.13
N THR A 79 2.25 9.17 -7.39
CA THR A 79 3.37 8.70 -8.20
C THR A 79 4.63 8.56 -7.38
N HIS A 80 5.42 7.52 -7.62
CA HIS A 80 6.82 7.45 -7.24
C HIS A 80 7.68 7.82 -8.47
N PRO A 81 8.13 9.08 -8.60
CA PRO A 81 8.88 9.54 -9.78
C PRO A 81 10.26 8.90 -9.84
N ILE A 82 10.88 8.91 -11.01
CA ILE A 82 12.25 8.38 -11.23
C ILE A 82 13.25 9.00 -10.23
N ASN A 83 13.04 10.25 -9.85
CA ASN A 83 13.89 10.93 -8.87
C ASN A 83 13.88 10.24 -7.50
N ALA A 84 12.73 9.75 -7.03
CA ALA A 84 12.60 9.03 -5.76
C ALA A 84 13.43 7.73 -5.75
N TYR A 85 13.52 7.04 -6.90
CA TYR A 85 14.37 5.84 -7.03
C TYR A 85 15.86 6.18 -6.92
N ARG A 86 16.26 7.33 -7.46
CA ARG A 86 17.67 7.78 -7.41
C ARG A 86 18.06 8.20 -6.00
N GLU A 87 17.18 8.93 -5.32
CA GLU A 87 17.39 9.35 -3.94
C GLU A 87 17.41 8.15 -2.99
N GLY A 88 16.46 7.21 -3.15
CA GLY A 88 16.37 5.99 -2.35
C GLY A 88 17.28 4.85 -2.79
N LYS A 89 18.05 5.01 -3.87
CA LYS A 89 18.87 3.94 -4.49
C LYS A 89 18.10 2.64 -4.74
N THR A 90 16.85 2.74 -5.18
CA THR A 90 15.95 1.59 -5.37
C THR A 90 15.83 1.18 -6.83
N SER A 91 15.58 -0.11 -7.06
CA SER A 91 15.22 -0.65 -8.38
C SER A 91 13.71 -0.72 -8.58
N TYR A 92 12.95 -0.91 -7.49
CA TYR A 92 11.50 -0.95 -7.48
C TYR A 92 10.92 0.16 -6.62
N GLY A 93 9.73 0.64 -6.99
CA GLY A 93 8.99 1.67 -6.28
C GLY A 93 7.69 1.15 -5.72
N TRP A 94 7.61 -0.12 -5.31
CA TRP A 94 6.39 -0.66 -4.73
C TRP A 94 5.90 0.16 -3.51
N PRO A 95 4.60 0.08 -3.16
CA PRO A 95 4.01 0.84 -2.06
C PRO A 95 4.77 0.73 -0.73
N SER A 96 4.96 1.88 -0.08
CA SER A 96 5.57 2.05 1.24
C SER A 96 4.63 1.66 2.39
N GLY A 97 5.14 1.63 3.62
CA GLY A 97 4.27 1.44 4.80
C GLY A 97 3.28 2.57 4.99
N GLU A 98 3.69 3.80 4.68
CA GLU A 98 2.85 5.00 4.67
C GLU A 98 1.69 4.85 3.69
N ASP A 99 1.93 4.27 2.51
CA ASP A 99 0.89 4.00 1.51
C ASP A 99 -0.18 3.04 2.06
N PHE A 100 0.20 2.02 2.84
CA PHE A 100 -0.76 1.13 3.50
C PHE A 100 -1.52 1.80 4.65
N ARG A 101 -0.85 2.66 5.43
CA ARG A 101 -1.52 3.49 6.45
C ARG A 101 -2.57 4.39 5.82
N GLU A 102 -2.19 5.14 4.79
CA GLU A 102 -3.10 6.04 4.08
C GLU A 102 -4.23 5.25 3.41
N SER A 103 -3.93 4.10 2.80
CA SER A 103 -4.96 3.21 2.23
C SER A 103 -6.01 2.77 3.27
N LEU A 104 -5.60 2.45 4.50
CA LEU A 104 -6.52 2.13 5.60
C LEU A 104 -7.37 3.33 6.02
N LYS A 105 -6.75 4.50 6.18
CA LYS A 105 -7.45 5.75 6.53
C LYS A 105 -8.47 6.15 5.45
N PHE A 106 -8.06 6.15 4.19
CA PHE A 106 -8.93 6.43 3.06
C PHE A 106 -10.08 5.43 3.00
N ALA A 107 -9.81 4.13 3.20
CA ALA A 107 -10.86 3.11 3.19
C ALA A 107 -11.86 3.26 4.35
N LEU A 108 -11.41 3.69 5.54
CA LEU A 108 -12.31 4.08 6.65
C LEU A 108 -13.21 5.26 6.23
N ALA A 109 -12.68 6.21 5.47
CA ALA A 109 -13.46 7.33 4.96
C ALA A 109 -14.39 6.98 3.78
N GLY A 110 -14.17 5.83 3.12
CA GLY A 110 -15.02 5.35 2.02
C GLY A 110 -14.33 5.18 0.66
N ASN A 111 -13.03 5.48 0.56
CA ASN A 111 -12.22 5.16 -0.62
C ASN A 111 -12.28 3.64 -0.91
N LYS A 112 -12.18 3.29 -2.19
CA LYS A 112 -12.27 1.91 -2.69
C LYS A 112 -10.98 1.39 -3.29
N ALA A 113 -10.09 2.29 -3.71
CA ALA A 113 -8.77 1.94 -4.17
C ALA A 113 -7.81 3.13 -4.06
N HIS A 114 -6.58 2.80 -3.67
CA HIS A 114 -5.44 3.68 -3.71
C HIS A 114 -4.45 3.17 -4.77
N LEU A 115 -4.02 4.05 -5.67
CA LEU A 115 -3.21 3.70 -6.84
C LEU A 115 -1.81 4.29 -6.70
N VAL A 116 -0.79 3.48 -6.88
CA VAL A 116 0.60 3.92 -6.85
C VAL A 116 1.22 3.70 -8.22
N PHE A 117 1.51 4.80 -8.91
CA PHE A 117 2.17 4.79 -10.21
C PHE A 117 3.68 4.73 -10.01
N THR A 118 4.30 3.70 -10.56
CA THR A 118 5.74 3.44 -10.39
C THR A 118 6.37 3.11 -11.73
N VAL A 119 7.70 3.13 -11.80
CA VAL A 119 8.44 2.91 -13.04
C VAL A 119 8.24 1.49 -13.60
N GLU A 120 8.16 0.49 -12.73
CA GLU A 120 7.91 -0.91 -13.10
C GLU A 120 6.43 -1.22 -13.39
N GLY A 121 5.48 -0.45 -12.87
CA GLY A 121 4.06 -0.71 -13.10
C GLY A 121 3.12 0.11 -12.23
N LEU A 122 1.84 -0.22 -12.31
CA LEU A 122 0.78 0.39 -11.51
C LEU A 122 0.38 -0.59 -10.42
N TYR A 123 0.51 -0.18 -9.16
CA TYR A 123 -0.05 -0.91 -8.04
C TYR A 123 -1.44 -0.38 -7.69
N THR A 124 -2.37 -1.29 -7.41
CA THR A 124 -3.68 -0.92 -6.85
C THR A 124 -3.82 -1.56 -5.48
N ILE A 125 -4.06 -0.77 -4.45
CA ILE A 125 -4.25 -1.23 -3.08
C ILE A 125 -5.72 -1.07 -2.73
N GLN A 126 -6.34 -2.16 -2.30
CA GLN A 126 -7.71 -2.16 -1.80
C GLN A 126 -7.76 -2.81 -0.42
N VAL A 127 -8.49 -2.22 0.52
CA VAL A 127 -8.68 -2.82 1.85
C VAL A 127 -9.96 -3.63 1.90
N SER A 128 -9.87 -4.83 2.48
CA SER A 128 -11.01 -5.72 2.68
C SER A 128 -12.17 -5.01 3.39
N PRO A 129 -13.41 -5.00 2.85
CA PRO A 129 -14.51 -4.23 3.42
C PRO A 129 -14.97 -4.86 4.74
N CYS A 130 -14.81 -6.18 4.86
CA CYS A 130 -15.04 -6.89 6.11
C CYS A 130 -14.09 -6.43 7.21
N LYS A 131 -12.79 -6.23 6.89
CA LYS A 131 -11.82 -5.71 7.85
C LYS A 131 -12.14 -4.28 8.24
N ILE A 132 -12.44 -3.40 7.27
CA ILE A 132 -12.88 -2.02 7.54
C ILE A 132 -14.08 -1.97 8.47
N LYS A 133 -15.10 -2.79 8.21
CA LYS A 133 -16.29 -2.87 9.06
C LYS A 133 -15.94 -3.28 10.49
N LYS A 134 -15.16 -4.36 10.66
CA LYS A 134 -14.74 -4.83 11.98
C LYS A 134 -13.93 -3.80 12.75
N ILE A 135 -13.00 -3.14 12.07
CA ILE A 135 -12.19 -2.07 12.67
C ILE A 135 -13.13 -0.99 13.22
N LYS A 136 -14.09 -0.52 12.42
CA LYS A 136 -15.07 0.50 12.86
C LYS A 136 -15.95 0.04 14.03
N GLU A 137 -16.39 -1.21 14.04
CA GLU A 137 -17.35 -1.71 15.04
C GLU A 137 -16.68 -2.18 16.34
N LEU A 138 -15.45 -2.71 16.28
CA LEU A 138 -14.82 -3.42 17.40
C LEU A 138 -13.69 -2.64 18.08
N LEU A 139 -13.13 -1.63 17.40
CA LEU A 139 -11.97 -0.88 17.87
C LEU A 139 -12.30 0.59 18.13
N ASN A 140 -11.85 1.09 19.28
CA ASN A 140 -11.89 2.53 19.57
C ASN A 140 -10.78 3.29 18.80
N ASP A 141 -10.77 4.62 18.91
CA ASP A 141 -9.87 5.48 18.13
C ASP A 141 -8.37 5.20 18.38
N THR A 142 -8.01 4.94 19.64
CA THR A 142 -6.65 4.62 20.06
C THR A 142 -6.23 3.24 19.57
N GLU A 143 -7.10 2.24 19.68
CA GLU A 143 -6.86 0.89 19.15
C GLU A 143 -6.68 0.88 17.63
N ARG A 144 -7.45 1.71 16.90
CA ARG A 144 -7.32 1.86 15.45
C ARG A 144 -6.01 2.53 15.07
N GLY A 145 -5.61 3.54 15.83
CA GLY A 145 -4.29 4.17 15.73
C GLY A 145 -3.14 3.17 15.85
N ILE A 146 -3.16 2.38 16.94
CA ILE A 146 -2.14 1.36 17.22
C ILE A 146 -2.07 0.31 16.11
N LEU A 147 -3.23 -0.17 15.64
CA LEU A 147 -3.28 -1.13 14.53
C LEU A 147 -2.65 -0.56 13.25
N VAL A 148 -3.00 0.67 12.86
CA VAL A 148 -2.50 1.30 11.64
C VAL A 148 -0.99 1.55 11.74
N PHE A 149 -0.52 2.02 12.89
CA PHE A 149 0.91 2.19 13.16
C PHE A 149 1.69 0.89 12.96
N PHE A 150 1.25 -0.23 13.56
CA PHE A 150 1.97 -1.49 13.39
C PHE A 150 1.91 -2.05 11.97
N ILE A 151 0.85 -1.76 11.21
CA ILE A 151 0.76 -2.13 9.79
C ILE A 151 1.76 -1.30 8.97
N GLU A 152 1.84 0.00 9.21
CA GLU A 152 2.83 0.89 8.58
C GLU A 152 4.25 0.36 8.80
N GLU A 153 4.62 0.11 10.05
CA GLU A 153 5.94 -0.40 10.42
C GLU A 153 6.22 -1.79 9.83
N TYR A 154 5.21 -2.65 9.77
CA TYR A 154 5.34 -3.96 9.13
C TYR A 154 5.69 -3.86 7.64
N PHE A 155 5.10 -2.92 6.90
CA PHE A 155 5.40 -2.75 5.48
C PHE A 155 6.67 -1.93 5.23
N LYS A 156 7.00 -0.96 6.09
CA LYS A 156 8.30 -0.25 6.09
C LYS A 156 9.48 -1.21 6.18
N SER A 157 9.33 -2.32 6.93
CA SER A 157 10.38 -3.34 7.04
C SER A 157 10.82 -3.95 5.69
N THR A 158 10.03 -3.79 4.62
CA THR A 158 10.36 -4.28 3.27
C THR A 158 11.14 -3.26 2.42
N HIS A 159 11.37 -2.04 2.90
CA HIS A 159 11.99 -0.96 2.11
C HIS A 159 13.38 -1.31 1.61
N ASP A 160 14.20 -2.01 2.38
CA ASP A 160 15.54 -2.40 1.93
C ASP A 160 15.49 -3.44 0.80
N LEU A 161 14.43 -4.26 0.75
CA LEU A 161 14.29 -5.32 -0.26
C LEU A 161 14.01 -4.78 -1.67
N ARG A 162 13.80 -3.48 -1.85
CA ARG A 162 13.72 -2.80 -3.16
C ARG A 162 14.98 -2.04 -3.53
N CYS A 163 15.96 -1.93 -2.62
CA CYS A 163 17.24 -1.27 -2.86
C CYS A 163 18.11 -2.09 -3.81
N VAL A 164 18.87 -1.41 -4.69
CA VAL A 164 19.71 -2.08 -5.69
C VAL A 164 20.74 -2.99 -5.05
N ASP A 165 21.41 -2.52 -4.00
CA ASP A 165 22.48 -3.27 -3.33
C ASP A 165 21.94 -4.56 -2.70
N GLU A 166 20.84 -4.46 -1.93
CA GLU A 166 20.21 -5.62 -1.30
C GLU A 166 19.66 -6.62 -2.31
N LEU A 167 19.01 -6.13 -3.37
CA LEU A 167 18.52 -6.97 -4.44
C LEU A 167 19.66 -7.73 -5.14
N ASN A 168 20.79 -7.08 -5.39
CA ASN A 168 21.97 -7.73 -5.99
C ASN A 168 22.60 -8.76 -5.03
N ASN A 169 22.69 -8.45 -3.73
CA ASN A 169 23.15 -9.41 -2.71
C ASN A 169 22.27 -10.66 -2.68
N LEU A 170 20.95 -10.49 -2.79
CA LEU A 170 20.00 -11.60 -2.83
C LEU A 170 20.10 -12.41 -4.13
N LEU A 171 20.39 -11.77 -5.28
CA LEU A 171 20.64 -12.47 -6.54
C LEU A 171 21.85 -13.40 -6.46
N ASP A 172 22.94 -12.95 -5.84
CA ASP A 172 24.13 -13.78 -5.61
C ASP A 172 23.79 -14.98 -4.71
N GLY A 173 22.88 -14.78 -3.76
CA GLY A 173 22.24 -15.82 -2.95
C GLY A 173 21.19 -16.67 -3.69
N LYS A 174 21.02 -16.49 -5.01
CA LYS A 174 20.01 -17.15 -5.86
C LYS A 174 18.56 -16.93 -5.42
N THR A 175 18.30 -15.78 -4.79
CA THR A 175 16.97 -15.35 -4.37
C THR A 175 16.51 -14.19 -5.26
N TYR A 176 15.34 -14.34 -5.88
CA TYR A 176 14.83 -13.37 -6.85
C TYR A 176 13.59 -12.65 -6.29
N ILE A 177 13.77 -11.42 -5.79
CA ILE A 177 12.68 -10.55 -5.34
C ILE A 177 12.27 -9.60 -6.47
N ASN A 178 10.97 -9.48 -6.71
CA ASN A 178 10.40 -8.60 -7.72
C ASN A 178 9.02 -8.08 -7.26
N PRO A 179 8.34 -7.21 -8.04
CA PRO A 179 7.00 -6.71 -7.73
C PRO A 179 5.97 -7.76 -7.33
N TYR A 180 5.97 -8.94 -7.97
CA TYR A 180 5.05 -10.02 -7.62
C TYR A 180 5.37 -10.67 -6.28
N SER A 181 6.64 -10.72 -5.88
CA SER A 181 7.05 -11.16 -4.54
C SER A 181 6.45 -10.27 -3.45
N PHE A 182 6.41 -8.96 -3.70
CA PHE A 182 5.78 -7.99 -2.80
C PHE A 182 4.25 -8.10 -2.79
N ILE A 183 3.61 -8.28 -3.95
CA ILE A 183 2.16 -8.51 -4.02
C ILE A 183 1.77 -9.74 -3.21
N ASP A 184 2.51 -10.85 -3.37
CA ASP A 184 2.29 -12.07 -2.60
C ASP A 184 2.38 -11.78 -1.10
N TYR A 185 3.42 -11.07 -0.67
CA TYR A 185 3.59 -10.65 0.72
C TYR A 185 2.40 -9.82 1.24
N ALA A 186 2.02 -8.76 0.53
CA ALA A 186 0.94 -7.87 0.94
C ALA A 186 -0.43 -8.57 0.96
N ASN A 187 -0.69 -9.45 -0.01
CA ASN A 187 -1.93 -10.22 -0.11
C ASN A 187 -2.02 -11.36 0.92
N HIS A 188 -0.91 -11.74 1.55
CA HIS A 188 -0.88 -12.70 2.64
C HIS A 188 -0.80 -12.06 4.02
N PHE A 189 -0.80 -10.72 4.09
CA PHE A 189 -0.76 -10.01 5.36
C PHE A 189 -1.98 -10.30 6.23
N ASP A 190 -1.71 -10.64 7.49
CA ASP A 190 -2.66 -10.70 8.60
C ASP A 190 -1.99 -10.25 9.91
N ILE A 191 -2.79 -9.86 10.91
CA ILE A 191 -2.24 -9.35 12.19
C ILE A 191 -1.31 -10.36 12.88
N PRO A 192 -1.58 -11.67 12.89
CA PRO A 192 -0.64 -12.63 13.47
C PRO A 192 0.76 -12.59 12.85
N ASN A 193 0.91 -12.12 11.60
CA ASN A 193 2.23 -11.95 10.98
C ASN A 193 3.10 -10.95 11.72
N ILE A 194 2.49 -9.90 12.29
CA ILE A 194 3.13 -8.89 13.13
C ILE A 194 3.60 -9.51 14.44
N LEU A 195 2.74 -10.31 15.06
CA LEU A 195 2.98 -10.91 16.37
C LEU A 195 3.91 -12.13 16.34
N SER A 196 4.10 -12.76 15.18
CA SER A 196 4.98 -13.92 15.05
C SER A 196 6.40 -13.47 14.74
N SER A 197 7.32 -13.63 15.69
CA SER A 197 8.75 -13.63 15.37
C SER A 197 9.05 -14.90 14.58
N LYS A 198 9.35 -14.76 13.29
CA LYS A 198 9.92 -15.85 12.51
C LYS A 198 11.33 -15.44 12.13
N LYS A 199 12.30 -16.31 12.43
CA LYS A 199 13.63 -16.19 11.84
C LYS A 199 13.42 -16.13 10.32
N ILE A 200 13.92 -15.07 9.68
CA ILE A 200 13.90 -14.98 8.23
C ILE A 200 14.66 -16.18 7.68
N VAL A 201 13.95 -17.07 7.01
CA VAL A 201 14.56 -18.14 6.24
C VAL A 201 14.02 -17.97 4.83
N TYR A 202 14.89 -17.46 3.95
CA TYR A 202 14.67 -17.53 2.51
C TYR A 202 14.72 -18.99 2.11
N LYS A 203 13.56 -19.65 2.16
CA LYS A 203 13.44 -21.01 1.66
C LYS A 203 13.37 -20.90 0.15
N LYS A 204 14.30 -21.58 -0.53
CA LYS A 204 14.10 -21.96 -1.93
C LYS A 204 12.69 -22.58 -2.02
N PRO A 205 11.82 -22.11 -2.91
CA PRO A 205 10.48 -22.67 -3.01
C PRO A 205 10.60 -24.18 -3.23
N LYS A 206 9.72 -24.96 -2.60
CA LYS A 206 9.55 -26.36 -3.01
C LYS A 206 8.71 -26.29 -4.28
N ASN A 207 9.10 -27.05 -5.31
CA ASN A 207 8.38 -27.23 -6.58
C ASN A 207 6.88 -27.27 -6.34
N SER A 208 6.24 -26.11 -6.39
CA SER A 208 4.81 -25.97 -6.22
C SER A 208 4.30 -25.57 -7.58
N VAL A 209 3.57 -26.49 -8.19
CA VAL A 209 2.77 -26.20 -9.37
C VAL A 209 1.94 -24.98 -9.00
N ILE A 210 2.13 -23.87 -9.73
CA ILE A 210 1.27 -22.69 -9.63
C ILE A 210 -0.13 -23.20 -9.96
N SER A 211 -0.91 -23.51 -8.93
CA SER A 211 -2.30 -23.85 -9.09
C SER A 211 -2.99 -22.60 -9.65
N LYS A 212 -3.81 -22.81 -10.67
CA LYS A 212 -4.59 -21.81 -11.43
C LYS A 212 -5.66 -21.09 -10.58
N ALA A 213 -5.34 -20.76 -9.34
CA ALA A 213 -6.30 -20.25 -8.38
C ALA A 213 -5.59 -19.28 -7.42
N GLY A 214 -5.54 -18.01 -7.81
CA GLY A 214 -5.73 -16.94 -6.82
C GLY A 214 -4.73 -15.81 -6.71
N HIS A 215 -3.60 -15.80 -7.44
CA HIS A 215 -2.54 -14.80 -7.14
C HIS A 215 -2.38 -13.59 -8.03
N THR A 216 -3.29 -13.35 -8.95
CA THR A 216 -3.30 -12.09 -9.72
C THR A 216 -4.70 -11.96 -10.30
N GLY A 217 -5.26 -10.74 -10.32
CA GLY A 217 -6.62 -10.53 -10.82
C GLY A 217 -6.86 -11.24 -12.16
N ILE A 218 -7.74 -12.25 -12.14
CA ILE A 218 -8.44 -13.10 -13.14
C ILE A 218 -8.17 -12.92 -14.67
N ASN A 219 -7.57 -11.84 -15.16
CA ASN A 219 -7.01 -11.73 -16.51
C ASN A 219 -5.51 -12.01 -16.61
N SER A 220 -4.83 -12.18 -15.49
CA SER A 220 -3.42 -12.56 -15.45
C SER A 220 -3.16 -13.99 -15.89
N GLU A 221 -4.12 -14.93 -15.89
CA GLU A 221 -3.79 -16.32 -16.27
C GLU A 221 -3.36 -16.45 -17.74
N LYS A 222 -3.94 -15.66 -18.65
CA LYS A 222 -3.47 -15.58 -20.05
C LYS A 222 -2.09 -14.92 -20.15
N ASN A 223 -1.82 -13.94 -19.29
CA ASN A 223 -0.59 -13.16 -19.30
C ASN A 223 0.57 -13.88 -18.58
N ILE A 224 0.33 -14.46 -17.40
CA ILE A 224 1.20 -15.38 -16.68
C ILE A 224 1.66 -16.46 -17.64
N ASN A 225 0.77 -17.18 -18.34
CA ASN A 225 1.21 -18.21 -19.28
C ASN A 225 2.12 -17.69 -20.42
N LYS A 226 1.98 -16.42 -20.84
CA LYS A 226 2.89 -15.77 -21.80
C LYS A 226 4.24 -15.41 -21.16
N TYR A 227 4.25 -14.95 -19.91
CA TYR A 227 5.45 -14.57 -19.16
C TYR A 227 6.21 -15.77 -18.57
N THR A 228 5.52 -16.84 -18.17
CA THR A 228 6.08 -18.10 -17.66
C THR A 228 6.82 -18.86 -18.76
N LYS A 229 6.38 -18.74 -20.03
CA LYS A 229 7.08 -19.31 -21.19
C LYS A 229 8.42 -18.66 -21.49
N LEU A 230 8.61 -17.39 -21.11
CA LEU A 230 9.88 -16.68 -21.32
C LEU A 230 10.96 -17.05 -20.29
N ASN A 231 10.58 -17.55 -19.11
CA ASN A 231 11.49 -17.70 -17.98
C ASN A 231 11.64 -19.13 -17.40
N GLY A 232 11.06 -20.17 -18.01
CA GLY A 232 11.28 -21.58 -17.62
C GLY A 232 10.98 -21.89 -16.15
N SER A 233 9.76 -22.37 -15.84
CA SER A 233 9.29 -22.71 -14.48
C SER A 233 9.70 -21.68 -13.41
N THR A 234 9.02 -20.54 -13.36
CA THR A 234 9.32 -19.48 -12.40
C THR A 234 8.76 -19.83 -11.02
N GLU A 235 9.58 -20.48 -10.20
CA GLU A 235 9.43 -20.40 -8.75
C GLU A 235 9.72 -18.95 -8.32
N PHE A 236 8.68 -18.19 -7.93
CA PHE A 236 8.88 -16.86 -7.37
C PHE A 236 9.44 -16.99 -5.95
N SER A 237 10.57 -16.34 -5.67
CA SER A 237 11.02 -16.20 -4.28
C SER A 237 10.03 -15.28 -3.57
N ARG A 238 9.59 -15.70 -2.37
CA ARG A 238 8.66 -14.92 -1.55
C ARG A 238 9.44 -14.03 -0.62
N ILE A 239 8.97 -12.80 -0.43
CA ILE A 239 9.44 -11.97 0.68
C ILE A 239 9.07 -12.72 1.97
N PRO A 240 10.04 -13.02 2.85
CA PRO A 240 9.78 -13.71 4.10
C PRO A 240 8.86 -12.86 4.97
N ASN A 241 8.11 -13.49 5.88
CA ASN A 241 7.39 -12.71 6.88
C ASN A 241 8.40 -11.95 7.74
N MET A 242 8.38 -10.62 7.67
CA MET A 242 9.38 -9.77 8.31
C MET A 242 9.11 -9.65 9.82
N GLY A 243 7.84 -9.56 10.21
CA GLY A 243 7.38 -9.56 11.60
C GLY A 243 8.17 -8.61 12.53
N PHE A 244 7.98 -8.79 13.83
CA PHE A 244 8.87 -8.21 14.84
C PHE A 244 9.66 -9.34 15.51
N VAL A 245 11.00 -9.23 15.56
CA VAL A 245 11.91 -10.30 16.03
C VAL A 245 11.90 -10.39 17.55
N SER A 246 11.98 -9.24 18.21
CA SER A 246 11.96 -9.14 19.66
C SER A 246 11.16 -7.92 20.10
N VAL A 247 10.51 -8.07 21.25
CA VAL A 247 9.91 -6.95 21.98
C VAL A 247 10.51 -6.98 23.38
N THR A 248 11.19 -5.92 23.75
CA THR A 248 11.59 -5.65 25.14
C THR A 248 10.79 -4.45 25.65
N ASP A 249 10.97 -4.10 26.92
CA ASP A 249 10.24 -3.00 27.55
C ASP A 249 10.48 -1.64 26.87
N ASP A 250 11.64 -1.48 26.20
CA ASP A 250 12.10 -0.21 25.65
C ASP A 250 12.29 -0.21 24.12
N HIS A 251 12.13 -1.35 23.44
CA HIS A 251 12.24 -1.40 21.99
C HIS A 251 11.52 -2.58 21.32
N PHE A 252 11.09 -2.37 20.07
CA PHE A 252 10.68 -3.44 19.13
C PHE A 252 11.71 -3.57 18.03
N THR A 253 12.12 -4.77 17.64
CA THR A 253 13.01 -4.97 16.46
C THR A 253 12.23 -5.48 15.26
N THR A 254 12.35 -4.82 14.10
CA THR A 254 11.91 -5.39 12.82
C THR A 254 13.01 -6.29 12.24
N SER A 255 12.63 -7.40 11.61
CA SER A 255 13.57 -8.22 10.82
C SER A 255 13.53 -7.77 9.36
N PRO A 256 14.64 -7.78 8.60
CA PRO A 256 16.04 -8.04 8.94
C PRO A 256 16.82 -6.76 9.35
N ALA A 257 16.22 -5.58 9.23
CA ALA A 257 16.91 -4.31 9.44
C ALA A 257 17.40 -4.09 10.88
N THR A 258 16.92 -4.88 11.85
CA THR A 258 17.20 -4.69 13.29
C THR A 258 16.87 -3.28 13.78
N THR A 259 15.97 -2.58 13.08
CA THR A 259 15.55 -1.24 13.47
C THR A 259 14.72 -1.35 14.73
N PHE A 260 15.18 -0.67 15.77
CA PHE A 260 14.49 -0.55 17.04
C PHE A 260 13.43 0.54 16.90
N LEU A 261 12.15 0.24 17.16
CA LEU A 261 11.17 1.30 17.40
C LEU A 261 11.61 2.04 18.65
N THR A 262 11.99 3.29 18.46
CA THR A 262 12.44 4.23 19.46
C THR A 262 11.25 5.02 20.01
N HIS A 263 11.49 5.80 21.06
CA HIS A 263 10.50 6.78 21.52
C HIS A 263 10.15 7.81 20.42
N GLY A 264 11.09 8.14 19.54
CA GLY A 264 10.86 9.03 18.40
C GLY A 264 9.84 8.46 17.41
N ASP A 265 9.84 7.15 17.19
CA ASP A 265 8.88 6.51 16.29
C ASP A 265 7.45 6.57 16.84
N LEU A 266 7.30 6.64 18.17
CA LEU A 266 6.00 6.85 18.82
C LEU A 266 5.45 8.25 18.57
N GLU A 267 6.27 9.22 18.18
CA GLU A 267 5.79 10.54 17.74
C GLU A 267 4.94 10.46 16.46
N ASN A 268 4.96 9.33 15.75
CA ASN A 268 4.11 9.08 14.59
C ASN A 268 2.79 8.37 14.94
N LEU A 269 2.64 7.89 16.18
CA LEU A 269 1.39 7.29 16.64
C LEU A 269 0.28 8.34 16.64
N ARG A 270 -0.87 8.01 16.04
CA ARG A 270 -2.05 8.89 16.00
C ARG A 270 -3.27 8.12 16.49
N LYS A 271 -4.21 8.81 17.12
CA LYS A 271 -5.60 8.30 17.20
C LYS A 271 -6.21 8.40 15.80
N ILE A 272 -6.98 7.39 15.42
CA ILE A 272 -7.68 7.40 14.13
C ILE A 272 -9.17 7.34 14.42
N SER A 273 -10.00 8.18 13.79
CA SER A 273 -11.46 8.16 13.95
C SER A 273 -12.13 7.15 13.01
N HIS A 274 -13.39 6.77 13.26
CA HIS A 274 -14.08 5.72 12.47
C HIS A 274 -14.30 6.11 11.00
N VAL A 275 -13.99 7.37 10.65
CA VAL A 275 -13.97 7.92 9.29
C VAL A 275 -12.54 8.20 8.77
N GLY A 276 -11.50 7.76 9.49
CA GLY A 276 -10.10 7.85 9.04
C GLY A 276 -9.39 9.17 9.35
N GLU A 277 -9.97 10.04 10.17
CA GLU A 277 -9.32 11.30 10.59
C GLU A 277 -8.30 11.03 11.69
N GLU A 278 -7.19 11.77 11.69
CA GLU A 278 -6.14 11.64 12.70
C GLU A 278 -6.29 12.71 13.79
N SER A 279 -5.91 12.33 15.01
CA SER A 279 -5.72 13.24 16.13
C SER A 279 -4.51 12.81 16.96
N ASP A 280 -4.03 13.71 17.82
CA ASP A 280 -2.91 13.43 18.71
C ASP A 280 -3.19 12.18 19.55
N PRO A 281 -2.19 11.31 19.77
CA PRO A 281 -2.39 10.08 20.53
C PRO A 281 -2.70 10.40 21.99
N ASP A 282 -3.35 9.47 22.69
CA ASP A 282 -3.31 9.49 24.15
C ASP A 282 -1.87 9.17 24.61
N GLU A 283 -1.55 9.46 25.87
CA GLU A 283 -0.26 9.03 26.44
C GLU A 283 -0.20 7.49 26.49
N VAL A 284 0.53 6.89 25.54
CA VAL A 284 0.69 5.44 25.42
C VAL A 284 2.16 5.08 25.59
N THR A 285 2.44 4.20 26.54
CA THR A 285 3.78 3.62 26.72
C THR A 285 4.00 2.45 25.78
N LEU A 286 5.26 2.16 25.44
CA LEU A 286 5.65 1.07 24.56
C LEU A 286 5.06 -0.29 25.01
N HIS A 287 5.17 -0.59 26.31
CA HIS A 287 4.61 -1.80 26.90
C HIS A 287 3.09 -1.95 26.69
N LYS A 288 2.34 -0.84 26.70
CA LYS A 288 0.89 -0.86 26.44
C LYS A 288 0.59 -1.17 24.97
N LEU A 289 1.48 -0.84 24.03
CA LEU A 289 1.24 -1.07 22.60
C LEU A 289 1.11 -2.54 22.26
N LEU A 290 2.04 -3.39 22.71
CA LEU A 290 2.01 -4.82 22.36
C LEU A 290 0.81 -5.54 22.99
N SER A 291 0.54 -5.27 24.26
CA SER A 291 -0.62 -5.86 24.96
C SER A 291 -1.94 -5.42 24.31
N THR A 292 -2.02 -4.15 23.89
CA THR A 292 -3.16 -3.64 23.13
C THR A 292 -3.23 -4.28 21.74
N LEU A 293 -2.13 -4.45 21.01
CA LEU A 293 -2.11 -5.13 19.72
C LEU A 293 -2.58 -6.59 19.83
N LYS A 294 -2.16 -7.33 20.87
CA LYS A 294 -2.66 -8.69 21.14
C LYS A 294 -4.18 -8.69 21.38
N THR A 295 -4.68 -7.69 22.11
CA THR A 295 -6.11 -7.52 22.35
C THR A 295 -6.86 -7.20 21.05
N ILE A 296 -6.33 -6.31 20.22
CA ILE A 296 -6.85 -5.98 18.88
C ILE A 296 -6.90 -7.23 18.00
N ALA A 297 -5.81 -8.01 17.97
CA ALA A 297 -5.73 -9.25 17.19
C ALA A 297 -6.83 -10.22 17.62
N LYS A 298 -7.04 -10.41 18.93
CA LYS A 298 -8.12 -11.23 19.47
C LYS A 298 -9.49 -10.73 19.04
N LYS A 299 -9.76 -9.42 19.14
CA LYS A 299 -11.03 -8.79 18.72
C LYS A 299 -11.32 -9.02 17.23
N LEU A 300 -10.30 -8.87 16.38
CA LEU A 300 -10.47 -8.95 14.93
C LEU A 300 -10.51 -10.40 14.40
N ASN A 301 -9.97 -11.37 15.14
CA ASN A 301 -9.94 -12.78 14.77
C ASN A 301 -11.17 -13.59 15.22
N ILE A 302 -12.17 -12.97 15.85
CA ILE A 302 -13.37 -13.68 16.36
C ILE A 302 -14.13 -14.40 15.23
N VAL A 303 -14.12 -13.87 14.00
CA VAL A 303 -14.82 -14.47 12.85
C VAL A 303 -14.01 -14.27 11.58
N PRO A 304 -13.61 -15.27 10.79
CA PRO A 304 -12.90 -15.04 9.53
C PRO A 304 -13.71 -14.15 8.59
N CYS A 305 -13.03 -13.24 7.89
CA CYS A 305 -13.66 -12.64 6.71
C CYS A 305 -13.70 -13.72 5.63
N ASN A 306 -14.81 -13.86 4.91
CA ASN A 306 -14.81 -14.60 3.66
C ASN A 306 -14.85 -13.55 2.55
N ILE A 307 -13.77 -13.42 1.79
CA ILE A 307 -13.68 -12.45 0.70
C ILE A 307 -13.49 -13.17 -0.63
N GLU A 308 -14.27 -12.77 -1.62
CA GLU A 308 -14.17 -13.28 -2.99
C GLU A 308 -12.94 -12.74 -3.75
N TRP A 309 -12.13 -11.90 -3.08
CA TRP A 309 -11.08 -11.10 -3.71
C TRP A 309 -9.76 -11.86 -3.85
N ASN A 310 -9.48 -12.75 -2.90
CA ASN A 310 -8.18 -13.35 -2.66
C ASN A 310 -8.38 -14.82 -2.29
N SER A 311 -7.49 -15.71 -2.74
CA SER A 311 -7.46 -17.11 -2.32
C SER A 311 -7.21 -17.26 -0.81
N ASN A 312 -6.67 -16.23 -0.17
CA ASN A 312 -6.58 -16.13 1.28
C ASN A 312 -7.85 -15.46 1.85
N PRO A 313 -8.76 -16.22 2.48
CA PRO A 313 -10.03 -15.69 2.97
C PRO A 313 -9.84 -14.58 4.01
N ASN A 314 -8.74 -14.60 4.78
CA ASN A 314 -8.51 -13.62 5.85
C ASN A 314 -7.63 -12.43 5.44
N ALA A 315 -7.33 -12.28 4.14
CA ALA A 315 -6.45 -11.20 3.69
C ALA A 315 -7.01 -9.81 4.02
N TRP A 316 -6.11 -8.92 4.41
CA TRP A 316 -6.42 -7.53 4.73
C TRP A 316 -6.44 -6.65 3.50
N PHE A 317 -5.47 -6.87 2.62
CA PHE A 317 -5.25 -6.11 1.42
C PHE A 317 -5.50 -6.98 0.20
N PHE A 318 -5.94 -6.32 -0.86
CA PHE A 318 -5.94 -6.84 -2.20
C PHE A 318 -5.12 -5.88 -3.07
N VAL A 319 -3.86 -6.27 -3.28
CA VAL A 319 -2.88 -5.59 -4.10
C VAL A 319 -2.83 -6.26 -5.47
N ASN A 320 -2.98 -5.48 -6.54
CA ASN A 320 -2.66 -5.91 -7.90
C ASN A 320 -1.53 -5.08 -8.47
N PHE A 321 -0.91 -5.62 -9.52
CA PHE A 321 0.15 -4.97 -10.27
C PHE A 321 -0.09 -5.12 -11.76
N PHE A 322 0.02 -4.01 -12.47
CA PHE A 322 -0.07 -3.95 -13.93
C PHE A 322 1.30 -3.48 -14.45
N PRO A 323 2.08 -4.35 -15.12
CA PRO A 323 3.45 -4.04 -15.48
C PRO A 323 3.53 -3.04 -16.64
N THR A 324 4.51 -2.15 -16.59
CA THR A 324 4.88 -1.28 -17.72
C THR A 324 5.67 -2.03 -18.79
N GLU A 325 5.79 -1.46 -19.98
CA GLU A 325 6.70 -1.97 -21.02
C GLU A 325 8.14 -2.13 -20.50
N ARG A 326 8.63 -1.16 -19.72
CA ARG A 326 9.97 -1.22 -19.11
C ARG A 326 10.19 -2.50 -18.31
N TYR A 327 9.22 -2.86 -17.46
CA TYR A 327 9.31 -4.08 -16.66
C TYR A 327 9.28 -5.33 -17.54
N ILE A 328 8.37 -5.37 -18.53
CA ILE A 328 8.22 -6.48 -19.48
C ILE A 328 9.52 -6.73 -20.26
N ASN A 329 10.17 -5.66 -20.71
CA ASN A 329 11.43 -5.72 -21.45
C ASN A 329 12.66 -5.95 -20.55
N GLN A 330 12.44 -6.21 -19.25
CA GLN A 330 13.48 -6.45 -18.25
C GLN A 330 14.53 -5.33 -18.17
N ALA A 331 14.17 -4.09 -18.49
CA ALA A 331 15.09 -2.96 -18.46
C ALA A 331 15.52 -2.55 -17.03
N HIS A 332 14.98 -3.22 -16.01
CA HIS A 332 15.42 -3.14 -14.62
C HIS A 332 16.63 -4.06 -14.33
N LEU A 333 16.97 -4.97 -15.26
CA LEU A 333 18.14 -5.84 -15.20
C LEU A 333 19.11 -5.49 -16.33
N LYS A 334 20.39 -5.34 -16.02
CA LYS A 334 21.46 -5.17 -17.00
C LYS A 334 22.60 -6.12 -16.65
N SER A 335 22.94 -7.00 -17.59
CA SER A 335 23.98 -8.03 -17.38
C SER A 335 23.74 -8.89 -16.13
N GLY A 336 22.46 -9.17 -15.81
CA GLY A 336 22.08 -9.97 -14.63
C GLY A 336 22.07 -9.21 -13.30
N GLN A 337 22.31 -7.89 -13.30
CA GLN A 337 22.27 -7.05 -12.10
C GLN A 337 21.09 -6.09 -12.14
N TYR A 338 20.50 -5.81 -10.98
CA TYR A 338 19.50 -4.77 -10.84
C TYR A 338 20.11 -3.38 -11.04
N ILE A 339 19.36 -2.53 -11.74
CA ILE A 339 19.73 -1.14 -11.97
C ILE A 339 18.59 -0.19 -11.57
N MET A 340 18.96 1.04 -11.21
CA MET A 340 18.00 2.13 -11.03
C MET A 340 17.44 2.58 -12.39
N PRO A 341 16.19 3.06 -12.44
CA PRO A 341 15.67 3.74 -13.62
C PRO A 341 16.37 5.08 -13.88
N ASN A 342 16.39 5.50 -15.15
CA ASN A 342 17.03 6.73 -15.60
C ASN A 342 16.01 7.65 -16.26
N VAL A 343 16.15 8.97 -16.08
CA VAL A 343 15.30 9.98 -16.74
C VAL A 343 15.35 9.90 -18.28
N SER A 344 16.41 9.31 -18.85
CA SER A 344 16.52 9.05 -20.29
C SER A 344 15.63 7.89 -20.79
N ASP A 345 14.99 7.14 -19.90
CA ASP A 345 14.15 6.00 -20.27
C ASP A 345 12.90 6.49 -21.00
N LYS A 346 12.83 6.28 -22.32
CA LYS A 346 11.80 6.89 -23.18
C LYS A 346 10.42 6.20 -23.14
N GLN A 347 10.25 5.14 -22.35
CA GLN A 347 9.10 4.23 -22.44
C GLN A 347 8.65 3.73 -21.07
N ILE A 348 7.88 4.56 -20.36
CA ILE A 348 7.17 4.11 -19.15
C ILE A 348 5.67 4.30 -19.39
N TYR A 349 5.03 3.27 -19.91
CA TYR A 349 3.59 3.23 -20.13
C TYR A 349 3.06 1.81 -19.93
N LEU A 350 1.76 1.69 -19.64
CA LEU A 350 1.08 0.40 -19.57
C LEU A 350 0.67 -0.06 -20.97
N THR A 351 0.81 -1.36 -21.20
CA THR A 351 0.44 -2.02 -22.45
C THR A 351 -0.97 -2.62 -22.40
N HIS A 352 -1.60 -2.63 -21.23
CA HIS A 352 -2.92 -3.23 -21.00
C HIS A 352 -3.74 -2.35 -20.06
N GLU A 353 -5.05 -2.27 -20.30
CA GLU A 353 -5.97 -1.54 -19.43
C GLU A 353 -6.00 -2.13 -18.01
N PRO A 354 -5.63 -1.35 -16.98
CA PRO A 354 -5.81 -1.77 -15.62
C PRO A 354 -7.29 -1.73 -15.23
N PHE A 355 -7.62 -2.46 -14.17
CA PHE A 355 -8.96 -2.44 -13.60
C PHE A 355 -8.93 -2.50 -12.07
N ILE A 356 -9.99 -1.99 -11.46
CA ILE A 356 -10.25 -2.03 -10.02
C ILE A 356 -11.56 -2.78 -9.79
N ARG A 357 -11.65 -3.57 -8.72
CA ARG A 357 -12.91 -4.21 -8.34
C ARG A 357 -13.54 -3.46 -7.17
N ILE A 358 -14.67 -2.81 -7.42
CA ILE A 358 -15.39 -2.06 -6.40
C ILE A 358 -16.53 -2.92 -5.87
N PHE A 359 -16.58 -3.08 -4.56
CA PHE A 359 -17.59 -3.89 -3.89
C PHE A 359 -18.47 -3.03 -3.01
N SER A 360 -19.76 -3.36 -3.00
CA SER A 360 -20.76 -2.64 -2.24
C SER A 360 -21.69 -3.59 -1.50
N ASN A 361 -22.01 -3.21 -0.27
CA ASN A 361 -22.94 -3.91 0.61
C ASN A 361 -24.39 -3.41 0.47
N THR A 362 -24.66 -2.47 -0.44
CA THR A 362 -25.99 -1.89 -0.66
C THR A 362 -26.69 -2.54 -1.86
N LYS A 363 -28.02 -2.73 -1.79
CA LYS A 363 -28.83 -3.29 -2.90
C LYS A 363 -28.90 -2.37 -4.13
N THR A 364 -28.64 -1.07 -3.94
CA THR A 364 -28.87 0.01 -4.91
C THR A 364 -27.59 0.60 -5.50
N GLY A 365 -26.40 0.16 -5.05
CA GLY A 365 -25.17 0.91 -5.26
C GLY A 365 -24.03 0.07 -5.80
N CYS A 366 -24.02 -0.21 -7.11
CA CYS A 366 -22.80 -0.53 -7.83
C CYS A 366 -22.06 0.70 -8.32
N LYS A 367 -22.78 1.82 -8.45
CA LYS A 367 -22.24 3.02 -9.08
C LYS A 367 -21.29 3.74 -8.13
N VAL A 368 -20.12 4.10 -8.63
CA VAL A 368 -19.12 4.90 -7.93
C VAL A 368 -19.73 6.22 -7.46
N ASN A 369 -20.63 6.83 -8.23
CA ASN A 369 -21.33 8.04 -7.82
C ASN A 369 -22.23 7.85 -6.59
N ASN A 370 -22.80 6.66 -6.41
CA ASN A 370 -23.59 6.36 -5.21
C ASN A 370 -22.67 6.21 -3.99
N ILE A 371 -21.49 5.61 -4.19
CA ILE A 371 -20.44 5.52 -3.15
C ILE A 371 -19.98 6.94 -2.76
N ALA A 372 -19.69 7.80 -3.75
CA ALA A 372 -19.27 9.17 -3.52
C ALA A 372 -20.29 9.97 -2.70
N LYS A 373 -21.58 9.89 -3.08
CA LYS A 373 -22.67 10.53 -2.33
C LYS A 373 -22.81 10.01 -0.91
N THR A 374 -22.76 8.69 -0.72
CA THR A 374 -22.90 8.04 0.61
C THR A 374 -21.79 8.48 1.56
N HIS A 375 -20.58 8.62 1.05
CA HIS A 375 -19.40 9.01 1.82
C HIS A 375 -19.13 10.52 1.82
N LYS A 376 -20.07 11.32 1.29
CA LYS A 376 -19.97 12.78 1.20
C LYS A 376 -18.68 13.26 0.52
N PHE A 377 -18.13 12.48 -0.41
CA PHE A 377 -17.08 12.98 -1.28
C PHE A 377 -17.67 14.09 -2.14
N LYS A 378 -16.88 15.16 -2.37
CA LYS A 378 -17.31 16.26 -3.25
C LYS A 378 -17.57 15.65 -4.63
N SER A 379 -18.84 15.54 -5.02
CA SER A 379 -19.22 15.06 -6.35
C SER A 379 -18.79 16.11 -7.37
N ALA A 380 -17.77 15.82 -8.18
CA ALA A 380 -17.34 16.76 -9.23
C ALA A 380 -18.36 16.88 -10.36
N ALA A 381 -19.18 15.87 -10.59
CA ALA A 381 -20.30 15.96 -11.51
C ALA A 381 -21.40 16.81 -10.85
N PHE A 382 -21.38 18.13 -11.00
CA PHE A 382 -22.59 18.98 -11.15
C PHE A 382 -22.27 20.46 -11.46
N ASN A 383 -21.02 20.92 -11.34
CA ASN A 383 -20.64 22.28 -11.74
C ASN A 383 -19.31 22.27 -12.50
N MET A 384 -19.29 21.81 -13.75
CA MET A 384 -18.18 22.10 -14.68
C MET A 384 -18.18 23.57 -15.16
N GLY A 385 -18.85 24.48 -14.45
CA GLY A 385 -18.72 25.92 -14.63
C GLY A 385 -17.61 26.46 -13.73
N LYS A 386 -16.42 26.67 -14.30
CA LYS A 386 -15.28 27.41 -13.74
C LYS A 386 -14.81 26.94 -12.35
N PHE A 387 -13.84 26.03 -12.31
CA PHE A 387 -13.09 25.78 -11.07
C PHE A 387 -11.92 26.76 -10.91
N PHE A 388 -11.94 27.48 -9.78
CA PHE A 388 -10.87 28.33 -9.28
C PHE A 388 -9.77 27.49 -8.62
N LYS A 389 -8.51 27.83 -8.91
CA LYS A 389 -7.32 27.40 -8.14
C LYS A 389 -7.54 27.74 -6.66
N HIS A 390 -7.79 26.76 -5.81
CA HIS A 390 -7.81 26.99 -4.36
C HIS A 390 -6.41 26.87 -3.76
N GLY A 391 -5.92 28.02 -3.29
CA GLY A 391 -5.27 28.21 -1.99
C GLY A 391 -3.95 27.47 -1.71
N LYS A 392 -2.83 28.21 -1.78
CA LYS A 392 -1.58 27.88 -1.09
C LYS A 392 -1.87 27.69 0.42
N PHE A 393 -1.68 26.48 0.93
CA PHE A 393 -1.71 26.24 2.38
C PHE A 393 -0.39 26.67 3.03
N SER A 394 -0.50 27.21 4.24
CA SER A 394 0.56 27.89 4.98
C SER A 394 1.70 26.93 5.36
N LYS A 395 2.92 27.26 4.94
CA LYS A 395 4.15 26.70 5.51
C LYS A 395 4.20 27.00 7.01
N ARG A 396 4.00 26.01 7.89
CA ARG A 396 4.45 26.15 9.28
C ARG A 396 5.97 26.22 9.26
N LYS A 397 6.52 27.38 9.63
CA LYS A 397 7.97 27.54 9.86
C LYS A 397 8.33 26.76 11.13
N PHE A 398 9.14 25.71 10.99
CA PHE A 398 9.90 25.18 12.09
C PHE A 398 10.99 26.20 12.46
N THR A 399 10.88 26.80 13.64
CA THR A 399 11.94 27.60 14.24
C THR A 399 12.88 26.67 15.00
N PHE A 400 14.07 26.45 14.46
CA PHE A 400 15.18 25.84 15.21
C PHE A 400 15.77 26.88 16.18
N GLY A 401 15.78 26.54 17.47
CA GLY A 401 16.40 27.35 18.51
C GLY A 401 17.92 27.43 18.32
N LYS A 402 18.48 28.64 18.40
CA LYS A 402 19.92 28.89 18.36
C LYS A 402 20.59 28.40 19.65
N GLY A 403 21.39 27.34 19.55
CA GLY A 403 22.37 26.92 20.56
C GLY A 403 23.79 27.09 20.04
N LYS A 404 24.67 27.71 20.84
CA LYS A 404 26.04 28.15 20.51
C LYS A 404 27.00 27.01 20.18
N SER A 405 27.93 27.31 19.26
CA SER A 405 29.07 26.50 18.83
C SER A 405 30.12 26.29 19.93
N ASN A 406 30.76 25.12 19.93
CA ASN A 406 32.22 25.00 19.96
C ASN A 406 32.64 23.65 19.35
N SER A 407 33.71 23.72 18.55
CA SER A 407 34.32 22.69 17.69
C SER A 407 35.06 21.59 18.44
N VAL A 408 35.07 20.34 17.92
CA VAL A 408 36.27 19.55 17.52
C VAL A 408 35.81 18.37 16.62
N HIS A 409 36.59 18.12 15.56
CA HIS A 409 36.49 17.07 14.54
C HIS A 409 36.19 15.64 15.05
N SER A 410 35.23 14.97 14.42
CA SER A 410 35.42 13.70 13.72
C SER A 410 34.20 13.43 12.82
N ASP A 411 34.47 13.22 11.53
CA ASP A 411 33.45 13.04 10.49
C ASP A 411 32.76 11.68 10.63
N ILE A 412 31.51 11.68 11.10
CA ILE A 412 30.53 10.63 10.81
C ILE A 412 29.25 11.34 10.35
N LEU A 413 29.07 11.35 9.03
CA LEU A 413 27.94 11.90 8.32
C LEU A 413 26.72 10.99 8.54
N TYR A 414 25.91 11.24 9.57
CA TYR A 414 24.56 10.70 9.66
C TYR A 414 23.67 11.47 8.69
N LEU A 415 23.25 10.78 7.61
CA LEU A 415 22.17 11.23 6.74
C LEU A 415 20.85 11.20 7.53
N LEU A 416 20.11 12.29 7.38
CA LEU A 416 18.74 12.47 7.83
C LEU A 416 17.85 11.33 7.32
N THR A 417 17.26 10.62 8.26
CA THR A 417 16.25 9.59 8.14
C THR A 417 14.92 10.16 7.63
N LEU A 418 14.39 9.50 6.59
CA LEU A 418 13.01 8.99 6.60
C LEU A 418 12.84 8.00 7.74
#